data_AF-K9VBL6-F1
#
_entry.id   AF-K9VBL6-F1
#
_cell.length_a   1.000
_cell.length_b   1.000
_cell.length_c   1.000
_cell.angle_alpha   90.00
_cell.angle_beta   90.00
_cell.angle_gamma   90.00
#
_symmetry.space_group_name_H-M   'P 1'
#
loop_
_entity.id
_entity.type
_entity.pdbx_description
1 polymer ?
#
loop_
_entity_poly.entity_id
_entity_poly.type
_entity_poly.pdbx_seq_one_letter_code
_entity_poly.pdbx_strand_id
1 'polypeptide(L)'
;MSFFVSLKEPHPYDLEQKINAINNRLTQFAEAIMQLQSNINNQPRRGKSYNSNSYYQGQPVKFQPITEESLASRLGVTPETIRKERESQPAPLFFAWSKRKDTSGIGWEFNEKTGLYHPIT
;
A
#
# COMPACT_ATOMS: atom_id res chain seq x y z
N MET A 1 -24.96 2.30 54.62
CA MET A 1 -24.34 3.17 53.60
C MET A 1 -23.91 2.29 52.44
N SER A 2 -24.66 2.29 51.34
CA SER A 2 -24.27 1.57 50.11
C SER A 2 -23.69 2.57 49.12
N PHE A 3 -22.42 2.35 48.75
CA PHE A 3 -21.75 3.07 47.68
C PHE A 3 -22.06 2.38 46.35
N PHE A 4 -22.72 3.08 45.42
CA PHE A 4 -22.78 2.66 44.03
C PHE A 4 -21.59 3.26 43.28
N VAL A 5 -20.67 2.41 42.83
CA VAL A 5 -19.63 2.78 41.88
C VAL A 5 -20.30 2.99 40.52
N SER A 6 -20.27 4.22 40.02
CA SER A 6 -20.75 4.55 38.68
C SER A 6 -19.77 3.98 37.66
N LEU A 7 -20.17 2.88 37.02
CA LEU A 7 -19.48 2.35 35.85
C LEU A 7 -19.63 3.38 34.72
N LYS A 8 -18.51 3.99 34.33
CA LYS A 8 -18.46 4.95 33.23
C LYS A 8 -18.57 4.19 31.91
N GLU A 9 -19.79 3.94 31.48
CA GLU A 9 -20.04 3.40 30.14
C GLU A 9 -19.54 4.41 29.09
N PRO A 10 -18.88 3.94 28.02
CA PRO A 10 -18.40 4.80 26.96
C PRO A 10 -19.61 5.50 26.31
N HIS A 11 -19.70 6.81 26.50
CA HIS A 11 -20.78 7.62 25.96
C HIS A 11 -20.70 7.59 24.42
N PRO A 12 -21.80 7.35 23.69
CA PRO A 12 -21.79 7.19 22.22
C PRO A 12 -21.14 8.38 21.49
N TYR A 13 -21.26 9.58 22.07
CA TYR A 13 -20.58 10.79 21.62
C TYR A 13 -19.04 10.70 21.57
N ASP A 14 -18.41 9.94 22.48
CA ASP A 14 -16.95 9.75 22.51
C ASP A 14 -16.48 8.85 21.34
N LEU A 15 -17.34 7.93 20.89
CA LEU A 15 -17.09 7.10 19.72
C LEU A 15 -17.23 7.92 18.43
N GLU A 16 -18.25 8.76 18.32
CA GLU A 16 -18.44 9.67 17.18
C GLU A 16 -17.26 10.64 17.04
N GLN A 17 -16.78 11.20 18.15
CA GLN A 17 -15.59 12.05 18.13
C GLN A 17 -14.34 11.32 17.64
N LYS A 18 -14.13 10.07 18.09
CA LYS A 18 -13.00 9.25 17.64
C LYS A 18 -13.08 8.91 16.16
N ILE A 19 -14.28 8.59 15.65
CA ILE A 19 -14.51 8.33 14.22
C ILE A 19 -14.22 9.59 13.40
N ASN A 20 -14.73 10.74 13.82
CA ASN A 20 -14.46 12.01 13.15
C ASN A 20 -12.97 12.37 13.16
N ALA A 21 -12.26 12.12 14.27
CA ALA A 21 -10.83 12.33 14.36
C ALA A 21 -10.04 11.40 13.41
N ILE A 22 -10.46 10.15 13.26
CA ILE A 22 -9.83 9.20 12.32
C ILE A 22 -10.07 9.64 10.88
N ASN A 23 -11.30 10.01 10.53
CA ASN A 23 -11.64 10.49 9.18
C ASN A 23 -10.84 11.74 8.80
N ASN A 24 -10.72 12.70 9.73
CA ASN A 24 -9.93 13.91 9.49
C ASN A 24 -8.44 13.59 9.25
N ARG A 25 -7.87 12.64 10.00
CA ARG A 25 -6.49 12.19 9.79
C ARG A 25 -6.31 11.48 8.44
N LEU A 26 -7.28 10.66 8.03
CA LEU A 26 -7.26 9.98 6.73
C LEU A 26 -7.29 10.98 5.57
N THR A 27 -8.14 12.01 5.66
CA THR A 27 -8.18 13.10 4.67
C THR A 27 -6.85 13.84 4.60
N GLN A 28 -6.26 14.19 5.76
CA GLN A 28 -4.94 14.83 5.81
C GLN A 28 -3.84 13.97 5.19
N PHE A 29 -3.87 12.65 5.41
CA PHE A 29 -2.92 11.74 4.77
C PHE A 29 -3.11 11.68 3.25
N ALA A 30 -4.36 11.62 2.77
CA ALA A 30 -4.65 11.60 1.34
C ALA A 30 -4.16 12.88 0.65
N GLU A 31 -4.41 14.05 1.25
CA GLU A 31 -3.94 15.34 0.75
C GLU A 31 -2.40 15.42 0.72
N ALA A 32 -1.73 14.97 1.78
CA ALA A 32 -0.27 14.95 1.84
C ALA A 32 0.34 14.05 0.75
N ILE A 33 -0.27 12.89 0.47
CA ILE A 33 0.15 11.99 -0.61
C ILE A 33 -0.02 12.66 -1.98
N MET A 34 -1.15 13.33 -2.22
CA MET A 34 -1.38 14.07 -3.47
C MET A 34 -0.35 15.20 -3.66
N GLN A 35 -0.01 15.92 -2.60
CA GLN A 35 1.03 16.97 -2.64
C GLN A 35 2.44 16.39 -2.90
N LEU A 36 2.76 15.21 -2.37
CA LEU A 36 4.05 14.56 -2.67
C LEU A 36 4.12 14.11 -4.14
N GLN A 37 3.03 13.59 -4.70
CA GLN A 37 2.98 13.19 -6.11
C GLN A 37 3.12 14.39 -7.06
N SER A 38 2.49 15.53 -6.76
CA SER A 38 2.63 16.73 -7.60
C SER A 38 4.04 17.31 -7.58
N ASN A 39 4.72 17.26 -6.43
CA ASN A 39 6.12 17.71 -6.31
C ASN A 39 7.11 16.80 -7.05
N ILE A 40 6.87 15.48 -7.13
CA ILE A 40 7.71 14.54 -7.89
C ILE A 40 7.56 14.77 -9.40
N ASN A 41 6.35 15.10 -9.88
CA ASN A 41 6.09 15.31 -11.31
C ASN A 41 6.65 16.64 -11.86
N ASN A 42 6.94 17.63 -11.00
CA ASN A 42 7.46 18.94 -11.40
C ASN A 42 8.98 19.09 -11.30
N GLN A 43 9.72 18.03 -10.94
CA GLN A 43 11.18 18.08 -10.98
C GLN A 43 11.67 17.87 -12.42
N PRO A 44 12.52 18.77 -12.98
CA PRO A 44 13.18 18.50 -14.24
C PRO A 44 14.04 17.25 -14.07
N ARG A 45 13.63 16.16 -14.73
CA ARG A 45 14.38 14.91 -14.78
C ARG A 45 15.79 15.25 -15.25
N ARG A 46 16.75 15.21 -14.32
CA ARG A 46 18.16 15.50 -14.59
C ARG A 46 18.65 14.42 -15.56
N GLY A 47 18.57 14.73 -16.85
CA GLY A 47 18.97 13.89 -17.96
C GLY A 47 20.43 13.53 -17.77
N LYS A 48 20.67 12.31 -17.31
CA LYS A 48 22.00 11.74 -17.24
C LYS A 48 22.15 10.89 -18.50
N SER A 49 22.67 11.56 -19.53
CA SER A 49 23.21 10.96 -20.73
C SER A 49 24.30 9.99 -20.32
N TYR A 50 23.96 8.71 -20.27
CA TYR A 50 24.94 7.65 -20.36
C TYR A 50 24.70 6.99 -21.70
N ASN A 51 25.64 7.26 -22.60
CA ASN A 51 25.85 6.48 -23.79
C ASN A 51 26.06 5.01 -23.37
N SER A 52 25.01 4.19 -23.48
CA SER A 52 25.12 2.74 -23.33
C SER A 52 24.40 2.09 -24.49
N ASN A 53 25.19 1.60 -25.44
CA ASN A 53 24.79 0.62 -26.44
C ASN A 53 23.95 -0.47 -25.77
N SER A 54 22.63 -0.43 -25.92
CA SER A 54 21.73 -1.46 -25.41
C SER A 54 21.12 -2.22 -26.57
N TYR A 55 21.88 -3.17 -27.09
CA TYR A 55 21.38 -4.26 -27.92
C TYR A 55 20.62 -5.33 -27.12
N TYR A 56 20.29 -5.04 -25.85
CA TYR A 56 19.44 -5.86 -25.02
C TYR A 56 18.18 -5.07 -24.66
N GLN A 57 17.30 -4.91 -25.65
CA GLN A 57 15.87 -4.74 -25.38
C GLN A 57 15.40 -6.07 -24.77
N GLY A 58 15.69 -6.27 -23.48
CA GLY A 58 15.17 -7.38 -22.70
C GLY A 58 13.65 -7.33 -22.82
N GLN A 59 13.08 -8.37 -23.42
CA GLN A 59 11.64 -8.60 -23.47
C GLN A 59 11.06 -8.25 -22.10
N PRO A 60 9.97 -7.47 -22.01
CA PRO A 60 9.33 -7.22 -20.73
C PRO A 60 8.98 -8.59 -20.15
N VAL A 61 9.69 -8.98 -19.09
CA VAL A 61 9.48 -10.27 -18.43
C VAL A 61 8.03 -10.22 -17.96
N LYS A 62 7.16 -10.94 -18.65
CA LYS A 62 5.75 -11.06 -18.29
C LYS A 62 5.73 -11.92 -17.03
N PHE A 63 5.77 -11.26 -15.88
CA PHE A 63 5.61 -11.94 -14.61
C PHE A 63 4.23 -12.59 -14.61
N GLN A 64 4.21 -13.88 -14.26
CA GLN A 64 2.96 -14.62 -14.18
C GLN A 64 2.23 -14.19 -12.90
N PRO A 65 0.88 -14.26 -12.88
CA PRO A 65 0.14 -14.08 -11.64
C PRO A 65 0.57 -15.14 -10.63
N ILE A 66 0.83 -14.74 -9.39
CA ILE A 66 1.34 -15.63 -8.35
C ILE A 66 0.39 -15.74 -7.17
N THR A 67 0.54 -16.82 -6.39
CA THR A 67 -0.22 -17.05 -5.16
C THR A 67 0.27 -16.14 -4.03
N GLU A 68 -0.54 -15.99 -2.98
CA GLU A 68 -0.17 -15.24 -1.77
C GLU A 68 1.15 -15.74 -1.15
N GLU A 69 1.34 -17.07 -1.09
CA GLU A 69 2.56 -17.69 -0.57
C GLU A 69 3.80 -17.36 -1.41
N SER A 70 3.65 -17.42 -2.73
CA SER A 70 4.72 -17.10 -3.68
C SER A 70 5.09 -15.63 -3.60
N LEU A 71 4.08 -14.75 -3.47
CA LEU A 71 4.30 -13.32 -3.27
C LEU A 71 4.98 -13.05 -1.93
N ALA A 72 4.55 -13.70 -0.86
CA ALA A 72 5.13 -13.55 0.46
C ALA A 72 6.62 -13.93 0.47
N SER A 73 6.96 -15.08 -0.13
CA SER A 73 8.34 -15.52 -0.33
C SER A 73 9.15 -14.48 -1.11
N ARG A 74 8.58 -13.96 -2.20
CA ARG A 74 9.23 -12.96 -3.06
C ARG A 74 9.46 -11.62 -2.36
N LEU A 75 8.51 -11.16 -1.56
CA LEU A 75 8.59 -9.90 -0.80
C LEU A 75 9.37 -10.06 0.53
N GLY A 76 9.78 -11.28 0.88
CA GLY A 76 10.48 -11.59 2.13
C GLY A 76 9.61 -11.37 3.37
N VAL A 77 8.31 -11.65 3.27
CA VAL A 77 7.33 -11.50 4.35
C VAL A 77 6.53 -12.78 4.55
N THR A 78 5.69 -12.83 5.58
CA THR A 78 4.75 -13.94 5.77
C THR A 78 3.46 -13.72 4.95
N PRO A 79 2.75 -14.79 4.53
CA PRO A 79 1.44 -14.67 3.88
C PRO A 79 0.44 -13.86 4.71
N GLU A 80 0.45 -14.04 6.03
CA GLU A 80 -0.38 -13.25 6.96
C GLU A 80 -0.12 -11.74 6.86
N THR A 81 1.13 -11.33 6.68
CA THR A 81 1.49 -9.92 6.49
C THR A 81 0.88 -9.38 5.19
N ILE A 82 0.90 -10.17 4.12
CA ILE A 82 0.29 -9.80 2.85
C ILE A 82 -1.22 -9.63 3.00
N ARG A 83 -1.89 -10.57 3.65
CA ARG A 83 -3.33 -10.47 3.92
C ARG A 83 -3.66 -9.24 4.76
N LYS A 84 -2.90 -9.01 5.83
CA LYS A 84 -3.08 -7.84 6.71
C LYS A 84 -2.89 -6.53 5.95
N GLU A 85 -1.89 -6.42 5.08
CA GLU A 85 -1.68 -5.19 4.31
C GLU A 85 -2.71 -5.00 3.21
N ARG A 86 -3.17 -6.09 2.59
CA ARG A 86 -4.29 -6.06 1.64
C ARG A 86 -5.59 -5.60 2.30
N GLU A 87 -5.88 -6.06 3.51
CA GLU A 87 -7.11 -5.73 4.23
C GLU A 87 -7.05 -4.37 4.93
N SER A 88 -5.86 -3.93 5.36
CA SER A 88 -5.70 -2.66 6.08
C SER A 88 -5.53 -1.45 5.17
N GLN A 89 -5.20 -1.64 3.89
CA GLN A 89 -4.93 -0.56 2.95
C GLN A 89 -5.70 -0.72 1.64
N PRO A 90 -6.18 0.38 1.03
CA PRO A 90 -6.67 0.40 -0.34
C PRO A 90 -5.68 -0.20 -1.34
N ALA A 91 -6.19 -0.80 -2.43
CA ALA A 91 -5.37 -1.44 -3.47
C ALA A 91 -4.19 -0.60 -4.01
N PRO A 92 -4.32 0.73 -4.25
CA PRO A 92 -3.18 1.54 -4.69
C PRO A 92 -2.05 1.65 -3.66
N LEU A 93 -2.39 1.62 -2.36
CA LEU A 93 -1.40 1.66 -1.29
C LEU A 93 -0.73 0.30 -1.10
N PHE A 94 -1.50 -0.78 -1.21
CA PHE A 94 -0.94 -2.14 -1.26
C PHE A 94 0.03 -2.33 -2.46
N PHE A 95 -0.32 -1.80 -3.63
CA PHE A 95 0.55 -1.77 -4.80
C PHE A 95 1.86 -1.03 -4.51
N ALA A 96 1.80 0.16 -3.91
CA ALA A 96 3.00 0.93 -3.58
C ALA A 96 3.87 0.22 -2.54
N TRP A 97 3.25 -0.40 -1.54
CA TRP A 97 3.92 -1.19 -0.52
C TRP A 97 4.62 -2.42 -1.12
N SER A 98 3.93 -3.20 -1.94
CA SER A 98 4.49 -4.38 -2.60
C SER A 98 5.62 -4.00 -3.57
N LYS A 99 5.45 -2.91 -4.34
CA LYS A 99 6.48 -2.36 -5.23
C LYS A 99 7.76 -1.97 -4.50
N ARG A 100 7.65 -1.43 -3.28
CA ARG A 100 8.79 -1.05 -2.44
C ARG A 100 9.50 -2.26 -1.84
N LYS A 101 8.77 -3.33 -1.56
CA LYS A 101 9.29 -4.58 -0.98
C LYS A 101 9.93 -5.49 -2.02
N ASP A 102 9.41 -5.50 -3.24
CA ASP A 102 9.95 -6.29 -4.34
C ASP A 102 11.31 -5.72 -4.78
N THR A 103 12.36 -6.51 -4.71
CA THR A 103 13.71 -6.12 -5.13
C THR A 103 13.80 -5.81 -6.63
N SER A 104 12.85 -6.30 -7.43
CA SER A 104 12.73 -6.01 -8.85
C SER A 104 11.89 -4.75 -9.14
N GLY A 105 11.32 -4.11 -8.10
CA GLY A 105 10.51 -2.90 -8.24
C GLY A 105 9.15 -3.12 -8.91
N ILE A 106 8.60 -4.34 -8.82
CA ILE A 106 7.29 -4.71 -9.38
C ILE A 106 6.23 -4.52 -8.31
N GLY A 107 5.19 -3.76 -8.63
CA GLY A 107 4.02 -3.69 -7.76
C GLY A 107 3.07 -4.84 -8.05
N TRP A 108 2.37 -5.30 -7.03
CA TRP A 108 1.46 -6.43 -7.12
C TRP A 108 0.06 -5.98 -6.74
N GLU A 109 -0.92 -6.38 -7.53
CA GLU A 109 -2.34 -6.12 -7.26
C GLU A 109 -3.09 -7.44 -7.11
N PHE A 110 -3.95 -7.52 -6.10
CA PHE A 110 -4.78 -8.69 -5.88
C PHE A 110 -6.00 -8.66 -6.82
N ASN A 111 -6.21 -9.73 -7.58
CA ASN A 111 -7.39 -9.87 -8.41
C ASN A 111 -8.37 -10.85 -7.77
N GLU A 112 -9.45 -10.32 -7.20
CA GLU A 112 -10.49 -11.08 -6.48
C GLU A 112 -11.13 -12.20 -7.32
N LYS A 113 -11.23 -12.02 -8.65
CA LYS A 113 -11.83 -13.04 -9.53
C LYS A 113 -10.95 -14.28 -9.68
N THR A 114 -9.63 -14.08 -9.63
CA THR A 114 -8.65 -15.15 -9.81
C THR A 114 -8.06 -15.65 -8.48
N GLY A 115 -8.16 -14.85 -7.42
CA GLY A 115 -7.48 -15.12 -6.15
C GLY A 115 -5.95 -15.01 -6.24
N LEU A 116 -5.42 -14.40 -7.31
CA LEU A 116 -3.99 -14.31 -7.58
C LEU A 116 -3.52 -12.86 -7.58
N TYR A 117 -2.22 -12.68 -7.33
CA TYR A 117 -1.53 -11.40 -7.41
C TYR A 117 -0.97 -11.19 -8.81
N HIS A 118 -1.43 -10.14 -9.47
CA HIS A 118 -1.01 -9.76 -10.80
C HIS A 118 0.08 -8.68 -10.71
N PRO A 119 1.15 -8.80 -11.50
CA PRO A 119 2.21 -7.81 -11.54
C PRO A 119 1.75 -6.60 -12.34
N ILE A 120 1.93 -5.42 -11.75
CA ILE A 120 1.70 -4.12 -12.36
C ILE A 120 3.04 -3.37 -12.40
N THR A 121 3.48 -2.97 -13.59
CA THR A 121 4.72 -2.20 -13.81
C THR A 121 4.47 -0.71 -13.84
#